data_AF-A0A9J6GJK2-F1
#
_entry.id   AF-A0A9J6GJK2-F1
#
_cell.length_a   1.000
_cell.length_b   1.000
_cell.length_c   1.000
_cell.angle_alpha   90.00
_cell.angle_beta   90.00
_cell.angle_gamma   90.00
#
_symmetry.space_group_name_H-M   'P 1'
#
loop_
_entity.id
_entity.type
_entity.pdbx_description
1 polymer ?
#
loop_
_entity_poly.entity_id
_entity_poly.type
_entity_poly.pdbx_seq_one_letter_code
_entity_poly.pdbx_strand_id
1 'polypeptide(L)'
;MIVISVATFCLFRLLLHQVGDATAEDNHSVEGHIKAMRQDMKKAVPNEGRVRDSMARTFESRRQYIAEEGPLLRDVFERYPALASKQEVKRL
;
A
#
# COMPACT_ATOMS: atom_id res chain seq x y z
N MET A 1 0.15 -17.28 -22.11
CA MET A 1 0.28 -15.83 -21.85
C MET A 1 0.11 -15.63 -20.35
N ILE A 2 1.18 -15.28 -19.64
CA ILE A 2 1.23 -15.25 -18.17
C ILE A 2 0.74 -13.87 -17.72
N VAL A 3 -0.44 -13.83 -17.10
CA VAL A 3 -1.12 -12.60 -16.66
C VAL A 3 -0.73 -12.26 -15.22
N ILE A 4 0.00 -11.16 -15.02
CA ILE A 4 0.47 -10.71 -13.71
C ILE A 4 -0.52 -9.64 -13.21
N SER A 5 -1.42 -10.03 -12.29
CA SER A 5 -2.39 -9.13 -11.63
C SER A 5 -1.67 -8.02 -10.87
N VAL A 6 -2.28 -6.87 -10.59
CA VAL A 6 -1.64 -5.78 -9.81
C VAL A 6 -1.37 -6.22 -8.35
N ALA A 7 -2.14 -7.19 -7.84
CA ALA A 7 -1.83 -7.90 -6.59
C ALA A 7 -0.59 -8.79 -6.76
N THR A 8 -0.46 -9.42 -7.93
CA THR A 8 0.77 -10.10 -8.33
C THR A 8 1.88 -9.10 -8.66
N PHE A 9 1.65 -7.87 -9.11
CA PHE A 9 2.71 -6.89 -9.35
C PHE A 9 3.22 -6.35 -8.03
N CYS A 10 2.37 -6.18 -7.00
CA CYS A 10 2.83 -5.95 -5.63
C CYS A 10 3.58 -7.16 -5.04
N LEU A 11 3.13 -8.41 -5.27
CA LEU A 11 3.84 -9.61 -4.83
C LEU A 11 5.12 -9.92 -5.64
N PHE A 12 5.16 -9.55 -6.91
CA PHE A 12 6.26 -9.82 -7.85
C PHE A 12 7.31 -8.70 -7.78
N ARG A 13 6.90 -7.47 -7.43
CA ARG A 13 7.78 -6.36 -7.04
C ARG A 13 8.24 -6.45 -5.58
N LEU A 14 7.62 -7.30 -4.76
CA LEU A 14 8.19 -7.77 -3.48
C LEU A 14 9.38 -8.73 -3.70
N LEU A 15 9.46 -9.38 -4.87
CA LEU A 15 10.46 -10.42 -5.18
C LEU A 15 11.58 -9.96 -6.13
N LEU A 16 11.33 -8.95 -6.99
CA LEU A 16 12.37 -8.36 -7.84
C LEU A 16 12.98 -7.11 -7.20
N HIS A 17 14.16 -7.33 -6.65
CA HIS A 17 15.20 -6.36 -6.31
C HIS A 17 15.29 -5.27 -7.40
N GLN A 18 14.74 -4.10 -7.14
CA GLN A 18 15.06 -2.89 -7.90
C GLN A 18 15.46 -1.82 -6.90
N VAL A 19 16.78 -1.66 -6.82
CA VAL A 19 17.46 -0.51 -6.24
C VAL A 19 16.93 0.73 -6.96
N GLY A 20 16.00 1.43 -6.31
CA GLY A 20 15.52 2.72 -6.74
C GLY A 20 15.62 3.62 -5.52
N ASP A 21 16.60 4.51 -5.54
CA ASP A 21 16.84 5.57 -4.58
C ASP A 21 15.54 6.33 -4.28
N ALA A 22 14.84 5.88 -3.25
CA ALA A 22 13.63 6.51 -2.74
C ALA A 22 14.04 7.06 -1.38
N THR A 23 14.11 8.39 -1.28
CA THR A 23 14.17 9.10 0.00
C THR A 23 13.15 8.47 0.93
N ALA A 24 13.62 7.62 1.85
CA ALA A 24 12.76 6.95 2.80
C ALA A 24 12.06 8.06 3.59
N GLU A 25 10.76 8.18 3.42
CA GLU A 25 10.00 9.12 4.23
C GLU A 25 10.20 8.75 5.70
N ASP A 26 10.43 9.75 6.53
CA ASP A 26 10.62 9.53 7.95
C ASP A 26 9.36 8.88 8.56
N ASN A 27 9.56 8.14 9.65
CA ASN A 27 8.48 7.38 10.28
C ASN A 27 7.30 8.27 10.72
N HIS A 28 7.53 9.56 11.00
CA HIS A 28 6.46 10.48 11.37
C HIS A 28 5.58 10.84 10.17
N SER A 29 6.20 11.09 9.01
CA SER A 29 5.49 11.30 7.73
C SER A 29 4.67 10.06 7.33
N VAL A 30 5.26 8.88 7.44
CA VAL A 30 4.59 7.60 7.12
C VAL A 30 3.35 7.39 7.98
N GLU A 31 3.45 7.57 9.30
CA GLU A 31 2.29 7.44 10.20
C GLU A 31 1.21 8.49 9.90
N GLY A 32 1.62 9.70 9.49
CA GLY A 32 0.71 10.74 8.99
C GLY A 32 -0.12 10.26 7.78
N HIS A 33 0.53 9.66 6.79
CA HIS A 33 -0.13 9.11 5.61
C HIS A 33 -1.04 7.93 5.94
N ILE A 34 -0.61 7.02 6.84
CA ILE A 34 -1.43 5.89 7.32
C ILE A 34 -2.70 6.42 8.00
N LYS A 35 -2.57 7.41 8.89
CA LYS A 35 -3.70 8.02 9.59
C LYS A 35 -4.66 8.71 8.62
N ALA A 36 -4.13 9.49 7.67
CA ALA A 36 -4.93 10.18 6.67
C ALA A 36 -5.75 9.21 5.80
N MET A 37 -5.12 8.11 5.37
CA MET A 37 -5.79 7.03 4.64
C MET A 37 -6.88 6.36 5.49
N ARG A 38 -6.58 5.99 6.74
CA ARG A 38 -7.58 5.38 7.65
C ARG A 38 -8.78 6.29 7.87
N GLN A 39 -8.57 7.60 7.97
CA GLN A 39 -9.65 8.58 8.08
C GLN A 39 -10.48 8.68 6.80
N ASP A 40 -9.83 8.66 5.63
CA ASP A 40 -10.53 8.74 4.35
C ASP A 40 -11.35 7.50 4.04
N MET A 41 -10.81 6.31 4.35
CA MET A 41 -11.50 5.03 4.16
C MET A 41 -12.73 4.85 5.06
N LYS A 42 -12.88 5.67 6.11
CA LYS A 42 -14.07 5.71 6.97
C LYS A 42 -15.19 6.61 6.43
N LYS A 43 -14.92 7.43 5.42
CA LYS A 43 -15.92 8.33 4.84
C LYS A 43 -16.90 7.55 3.97
N ALA A 44 -18.14 8.01 3.90
CA ALA A 44 -19.16 7.46 3.00
C ALA A 44 -18.71 7.49 1.52
N VAL A 45 -17.96 8.53 1.15
CA VAL A 45 -17.29 8.66 -0.16
C VAL A 45 -15.81 8.98 0.10
N PRO A 46 -14.92 7.97 0.03
CA PRO A 46 -13.48 8.18 0.18
C PRO A 46 -12.90 9.10 -0.90
N ASN A 47 -11.89 9.90 -0.54
CA ASN A 47 -11.11 10.63 -1.54
C ASN A 47 -10.06 9.69 -2.13
N GLU A 48 -10.38 9.08 -3.28
CA GLU A 48 -9.52 8.11 -3.96
C GLU A 48 -8.13 8.68 -4.29
N GLY A 49 -8.04 9.96 -4.65
CA GLY A 49 -6.77 10.64 -4.94
C GLY A 49 -5.85 10.67 -3.72
N ARG A 50 -6.39 11.04 -2.56
CA ARG A 50 -5.65 11.12 -1.30
C ARG A 50 -5.30 9.75 -0.74
N VAL A 51 -6.18 8.76 -0.91
CA VAL A 51 -5.91 7.36 -0.56
C VAL A 51 -4.78 6.80 -1.42
N ARG A 52 -4.80 7.02 -2.74
CA ARG A 52 -3.76 6.56 -3.66
C ARG A 52 -2.40 7.20 -3.35
N ASP A 53 -2.37 8.50 -3.08
CA ASP A 53 -1.13 9.20 -2.69
C ASP A 53 -0.58 8.62 -1.39
N SER A 54 -1.41 8.47 -0.36
CA SER A 54 -1.02 7.84 0.92
C SER A 54 -0.51 6.39 0.72
N MET A 55 -1.10 5.62 -0.19
CA MET A 55 -0.68 4.26 -0.51
C MET A 55 0.68 4.19 -1.22
N ALA A 56 1.00 5.20 -2.04
CA ALA A 56 2.29 5.32 -2.71
C ALA A 56 3.38 5.74 -1.72
N ARG A 57 3.10 6.76 -0.90
CA ARG A 57 3.99 7.30 0.16
C ARG A 57 4.38 6.23 1.18
N THR A 58 3.45 5.35 1.52
CA THR A 58 3.66 4.27 2.49
C THR A 58 4.18 2.96 1.89
N PHE A 59 4.51 2.92 0.59
CA PHE A 59 4.90 1.67 -0.08
C PHE A 59 6.16 1.04 0.51
N GLU A 60 7.20 1.84 0.75
CA GLU A 60 8.48 1.33 1.25
C GLU A 60 8.37 0.83 2.68
N SER A 61 7.77 1.64 3.57
CA SER A 61 7.51 1.23 4.96
C SER A 61 6.64 -0.02 5.04
N ARG A 62 5.63 -0.16 4.19
CA ARG A 62 4.81 -1.39 4.12
C ARG A 62 5.64 -2.60 3.70
N ARG A 63 6.56 -2.45 2.74
CA ARG A 63 7.46 -3.54 2.34
C ARG A 63 8.39 -3.96 3.46
N GLN A 64 9.02 -2.99 4.14
CA GLN A 64 9.89 -3.24 5.29
C GLN A 64 9.13 -3.95 6.41
N TYR A 65 7.96 -3.44 6.79
CA TYR A 65 7.07 -4.07 7.77
C TYR A 65 6.75 -5.54 7.43
N ILE A 66 6.43 -5.83 6.16
CA ILE A 66 6.13 -7.21 5.73
C ILE A 66 7.38 -8.10 5.79
N ALA A 67 8.53 -7.59 5.37
CA ALA A 67 9.78 -8.34 5.30
C ALA A 67 10.38 -8.61 6.69
N GLU A 68 10.29 -7.64 7.60
CA GLU A 68 10.91 -7.69 8.93
C GLU A 68 10.02 -8.37 9.95
N GLU A 69 8.71 -8.06 9.96
CA GLU A 69 7.80 -8.56 11.00
C GLU A 69 6.98 -9.78 10.57
N GLY A 70 6.94 -10.12 9.28
CA GLY A 70 6.15 -11.24 8.77
C GLY A 70 4.67 -11.25 9.23
N PRO A 71 3.96 -10.11 9.19
CA PRO A 71 2.62 -9.97 9.76
C PRO A 71 1.58 -10.82 9.01
N LEU A 72 0.47 -11.14 9.68
CA LEU A 72 -0.64 -11.78 9.00
C LEU A 72 -1.34 -10.79 8.07
N LEU A 73 -1.99 -11.30 7.02
CA LEU A 73 -2.73 -10.46 6.06
C LEU A 73 -3.77 -9.56 6.75
N ARG A 74 -4.41 -10.02 7.83
CA ARG A 74 -5.36 -9.22 8.60
C ARG A 74 -4.72 -7.98 9.22
N ASP A 75 -3.49 -8.12 9.72
CA ASP A 75 -2.77 -7.05 10.41
C ASP A 75 -2.30 -6.01 9.37
N VAL A 76 -1.89 -6.49 8.18
CA VAL A 76 -1.60 -5.63 7.02
C VAL A 76 -2.84 -4.85 6.58
N PHE A 77 -4.01 -5.50 6.50
CA PHE A 77 -5.26 -4.81 6.14
C PHE A 77 -5.75 -3.85 7.21
N GLU A 78 -5.54 -4.15 8.49
CA GLU A 78 -5.90 -3.23 9.56
C GLU A 78 -5.05 -1.95 9.52
N ARG A 79 -3.75 -2.09 9.23
CA ARG A 79 -2.81 -0.97 9.09
C ARG A 79 -3.02 -0.22 7.78
N TYR A 80 -3.25 -0.92 6.68
CA TYR A 80 -3.42 -0.38 5.32
C TYR A 80 -4.79 -0.78 4.72
N PRO A 81 -5.91 -0.20 5.16
CA PRO A 81 -7.26 -0.64 4.80
C PRO A 81 -7.61 -0.50 3.32
N ALA A 82 -6.93 0.38 2.58
CA ALA A 82 -7.12 0.51 1.14
C ALA A 82 -6.76 -0.78 0.37
N LEU A 83 -5.89 -1.64 0.92
CA LEU A 83 -5.54 -2.94 0.32
C LEU A 83 -6.70 -3.95 0.37
N ALA A 84 -7.60 -3.82 1.35
CA ALA A 84 -8.78 -4.66 1.45
C ALA A 84 -9.91 -4.17 0.51
N SER A 85 -9.81 -2.93 0.00
CA SER A 85 -10.80 -2.38 -0.91
C SER A 85 -10.69 -3.07 -2.28
N LYS A 86 -11.76 -3.76 -2.67
CA LYS A 86 -11.90 -4.34 -4.00
C LYS A 86 -12.23 -3.22 -4.99
N GLN A 87 -11.24 -2.44 -5.41
CA GLN A 87 -11.31 -1.79 -6.71
C GLN A 87 -10.48 -2.62 -7.69
N GLU A 88 -11.18 -3.53 -8.37
CA GLU A 88 -10.76 -4.10 -9.65
C GLU A 88 -10.14 -2.98 -10.50
N VAL A 89 -8.88 -3.11 -10.89
CA VAL A 89 -8.33 -2.32 -11.99
C VAL A 89 -9.01 -2.83 -13.26
N LYS A 90 -10.25 -2.38 -13.51
CA LYS A 90 -10.82 -2.35 -14.85
C LYS A 90 -10.21 -1.15 -15.54
N ARG A 91 -9.27 -1.39 -16.45
CA ARG A 91 -9.04 -0.51 -17.58
C ARG A 91 -9.20 -1.32 -18.85
N LEU A 92 -10.04 -0.77 -19.73
CA LEU A 92 -10.10 -1.02 -21.16
C LEU A 92 -8.68 -1.02 -21.77
#